data_AF-A0A934BJG1-F1
#
_entry.id   AF-A0A934BJG1-F1
#
_cell.length_a   1.000
_cell.length_b   1.000
_cell.length_c   1.000
_cell.angle_alpha   90.00
_cell.angle_beta   90.00
_cell.angle_gamma   90.00
#
_symmetry.space_group_name_H-M   'P 1'
#
loop_
_entity.id
_entity.type
_entity.pdbx_description
1 polymer ?
#
loop_
_entity_poly.entity_id
_entity_poly.type
_entity_poly.pdbx_seq_one_letter_code
_entity_poly.pdbx_strand_id
1 'polypeptide(L)'
;MKQFFTAFVIFAFFISATAIVLFLFFVDTSPVSKGEFIYTKTRLALFRHTGLNTLKEGDERLLYESSCARKCHSRDVVERTRHTAREWEAVIQRMRFVNKADVREKEGRVILKYLQKNFLSSTPTILSPEANKYLKQYLWRSDFGESDLYVDIIYTPVVYHTLTSGTGEALGYKVDEYAVFMVYLNTHQSKLLPFQMENLTILRDETGKEYKPISWKVTYESGDLHHREGVLVFPKVKTDKGFLEIVLKDLPGQKERLFRWDLPIPEMQRIRG
;
A
#
# COMPACT_ATOMS: atom_id res chain seq x y z
N MET A 1 51.47 35.12 -13.34
CA MET A 1 50.72 34.31 -12.35
C MET A 1 49.63 35.11 -11.62
N LYS A 2 49.95 36.26 -10.97
CA LYS A 2 48.94 37.09 -10.26
C LYS A 2 47.78 37.59 -11.15
N GLN A 3 48.08 38.18 -12.32
CA GLN A 3 47.06 38.66 -13.25
C GLN A 3 46.13 37.55 -13.77
N PHE A 4 46.68 36.36 -14.02
CA PHE A 4 45.90 35.19 -14.42
C PHE A 4 44.98 34.71 -13.30
N PHE A 5 45.47 34.68 -12.05
CA PHE A 5 44.65 34.34 -10.89
C PHE A 5 43.52 35.36 -10.67
N THR A 6 43.80 36.66 -10.78
CA THR A 6 42.78 37.71 -10.67
C THR A 6 41.72 37.59 -11.77
N ALA A 7 42.12 37.39 -13.02
CA ALA A 7 41.19 37.19 -14.12
C ALA A 7 40.32 35.93 -13.93
N PHE A 8 40.91 34.84 -13.44
CA PHE A 8 40.20 33.60 -13.13
C PHE A 8 39.14 33.80 -12.03
N VAL A 9 39.47 34.50 -10.94
CA VAL A 9 38.54 34.78 -9.84
C VAL A 9 37.36 35.64 -10.33
N ILE A 10 37.64 36.67 -11.12
CA ILE A 10 36.60 37.54 -11.70
C ILE A 10 35.68 36.72 -12.62
N PHE A 11 36.25 35.89 -13.49
CA PHE A 11 35.49 35.03 -14.38
C PHE A 11 34.62 34.02 -13.62
N ALA A 12 35.17 33.37 -12.58
CA ALA A 12 34.43 32.44 -11.72
C ALA A 12 33.28 33.14 -10.97
N PHE A 13 33.49 34.39 -10.52
CA PHE A 13 32.43 35.20 -9.92
C PHE A 13 31.29 35.47 -10.90
N PHE A 14 31.60 35.91 -12.13
CA PHE A 14 30.57 36.14 -13.14
C PHE A 14 29.79 34.87 -13.48
N ILE A 15 30.47 33.74 -13.67
CA ILE A 15 29.79 32.45 -13.88
C ILE A 15 28.86 32.11 -12.72
N SER A 16 29.33 32.29 -11.48
CA SER A 16 28.54 31.97 -10.28
C SER A 16 27.32 32.89 -10.15
N ALA A 17 27.50 34.19 -10.39
CA ALA A 17 26.42 35.17 -10.37
C ALA A 17 25.37 34.87 -11.45
N THR A 18 25.81 34.57 -12.68
CA THR A 18 24.91 34.17 -13.77
C THR A 18 24.16 32.88 -13.43
N ALA A 19 24.82 31.88 -12.85
CA ALA A 19 24.17 30.63 -12.43
C ALA A 19 23.10 30.86 -11.35
N ILE A 20 23.35 31.76 -10.40
CA ILE A 20 22.38 32.14 -9.36
C ILE A 20 21.18 32.82 -10.01
N VAL A 21 21.39 33.79 -10.90
CA VAL A 21 20.30 34.46 -11.63
C VAL A 21 19.48 33.44 -12.42
N LEU A 22 20.14 32.55 -13.17
CA LEU A 22 19.44 31.52 -13.93
C LEU A 22 18.58 30.62 -13.02
N PHE A 23 19.12 30.20 -11.88
CA PHE A 23 18.35 29.42 -10.90
C PHE A 23 17.15 30.19 -10.33
N LEU A 24 17.32 31.48 -10.02
CA LEU A 24 16.24 32.32 -9.49
C LEU A 24 15.11 32.53 -10.51
N PHE A 25 15.42 32.67 -11.80
CA PHE A 25 14.41 32.99 -12.81
C PHE A 25 13.84 31.78 -13.57
N PHE A 26 14.62 30.73 -13.78
CA PHE A 26 14.23 29.64 -14.69
C PHE A 26 13.93 28.30 -13.99
N VAL A 27 14.32 28.13 -12.74
CA VAL A 27 14.03 26.89 -11.99
C VAL A 27 12.75 27.09 -11.19
N ASP A 28 11.67 26.44 -11.65
CA ASP A 28 10.44 26.34 -10.88
C ASP A 28 10.63 25.35 -9.72
N THR A 29 10.50 25.84 -8.50
CA THR A 29 10.61 25.05 -7.27
C THR A 29 9.26 24.84 -6.60
N SER A 30 8.17 25.30 -7.20
CA SER A 30 6.83 25.20 -6.63
C SER A 30 6.47 23.73 -6.33
N PRO A 31 5.84 23.43 -5.18
CA PRO A 31 5.26 24.36 -4.21
C PRO A 31 6.22 24.84 -3.11
N VAL A 32 7.50 24.48 -3.14
CA VAL A 32 8.46 24.82 -2.06
C VAL A 32 9.29 26.06 -2.37
N SER A 33 9.78 26.73 -1.32
CA SER A 33 10.68 27.88 -1.51
C SER A 33 12.01 27.46 -2.14
N LYS A 34 12.66 28.37 -2.87
CA LYS A 34 13.97 28.10 -3.49
C LYS A 34 15.05 27.73 -2.46
N GLY A 35 15.02 28.34 -1.28
CA GLY A 35 15.94 28.02 -0.18
C GLY A 35 15.71 26.61 0.35
N GLU A 36 14.45 26.22 0.54
CA GLU A 36 14.08 24.87 0.96
C GLU A 36 14.43 23.81 -0.10
N PHE A 37 14.29 24.15 -1.39
CA PHE A 37 14.74 23.31 -2.49
C PHE A 37 16.25 23.06 -2.44
N ILE A 38 17.06 24.12 -2.31
CA ILE A 38 18.53 23.99 -2.22
C ILE A 38 18.92 23.17 -0.99
N TYR A 39 18.33 23.49 0.16
CA TYR A 39 18.59 22.78 1.42
C TYR A 39 18.32 21.27 1.28
N THR A 40 17.17 20.92 0.70
CA THR A 40 16.76 19.53 0.51
C THR A 40 17.65 18.80 -0.48
N LYS A 41 18.00 19.42 -1.61
CA LYS A 41 18.91 18.84 -2.61
C LYS A 41 20.32 18.63 -2.04
N THR A 42 20.81 19.59 -1.27
CA THR A 42 22.12 19.51 -0.59
C THR A 42 22.12 18.35 0.40
N ARG A 43 21.08 18.24 1.23
CA ARG A 43 20.95 17.14 2.18
C ARG A 43 20.83 15.77 1.50
N LEU A 44 20.10 15.67 0.40
CA LEU A 44 20.02 14.44 -0.38
C LEU A 44 21.38 14.06 -0.98
N ALA A 45 22.15 15.04 -1.46
CA ALA A 45 23.52 14.82 -1.94
C ALA A 45 24.44 14.34 -0.80
N LEU A 46 24.37 14.96 0.37
CA LEU A 46 25.12 14.51 1.56
C LEU A 46 24.72 13.08 1.99
N PHE A 47 23.42 12.77 1.99
CA PHE A 47 22.91 11.42 2.24
C PHE A 47 23.49 10.41 1.25
N ARG A 48 23.60 10.77 -0.04
CA ARG A 48 24.19 9.90 -1.07
C ARG A 48 25.69 9.71 -0.92
N HIS A 49 26.44 10.77 -0.62
CA HIS A 49 27.90 10.79 -0.85
C HIS A 49 28.78 10.91 0.40
N THR A 50 28.30 11.48 1.51
CA THR A 50 29.21 11.94 2.58
C THR A 50 28.96 11.33 3.96
N GLY A 51 27.88 10.56 4.17
CA GLY A 51 27.68 9.76 5.39
C GLY A 51 26.53 10.21 6.31
N LEU A 52 25.65 11.09 5.85
CA LEU A 52 24.39 11.35 6.55
C LEU A 52 23.53 10.06 6.54
N ASN A 53 23.15 9.56 7.72
CA ASN A 53 22.53 8.23 7.86
C ASN A 53 21.00 8.23 7.82
N THR A 54 20.37 9.39 8.02
CA THR A 54 18.91 9.52 8.09
C THR A 54 18.42 10.72 7.31
N LEU A 55 17.25 10.57 6.69
CA LEU A 55 16.54 11.63 5.98
C LEU A 55 15.33 12.06 6.81
N LYS A 56 14.88 13.32 6.68
CA LYS A 56 13.60 13.71 7.29
C LYS A 56 12.46 13.11 6.46
N GLU A 57 11.30 12.93 7.08
CA GLU A 57 10.11 12.30 6.48
C GLU A 57 9.72 12.93 5.12
N GLY A 58 9.86 14.24 4.96
CA GLY A 58 9.62 14.95 3.69
C GLY A 58 10.64 14.67 2.57
N ASP A 59 11.85 14.22 2.92
CA ASP A 59 12.89 13.91 1.93
C ASP A 59 12.78 12.49 1.36
N GLU A 60 12.12 11.58 2.08
CA GLU A 60 11.95 10.18 1.66
C GLU A 60 11.22 10.13 0.30
N ARG A 61 10.18 10.96 0.15
CA ARG A 61 9.45 11.16 -1.12
C ARG A 61 10.36 11.66 -2.24
N LEU A 62 11.20 12.66 -1.97
CA LEU A 62 12.08 13.25 -2.99
C LEU A 62 13.17 12.28 -3.42
N LEU A 63 13.70 11.48 -2.49
CA LEU A 63 14.60 10.38 -2.81
C LEU A 63 13.90 9.39 -3.75
N TYR A 64 12.70 8.91 -3.39
CA TYR A 64 11.88 8.04 -4.24
C TYR A 64 11.65 8.64 -5.63
N GLU A 65 11.16 9.89 -5.72
CA GLU A 65 10.85 10.52 -7.01
C GLU A 65 12.09 10.66 -7.90
N SER A 66 13.24 11.00 -7.30
CA SER A 66 14.50 11.16 -8.03
C SER A 66 15.14 9.83 -8.46
N SER A 67 14.81 8.75 -7.77
CA SER A 67 15.37 7.42 -8.03
C SER A 67 14.49 6.57 -8.93
N CYS A 68 13.16 6.69 -8.83
CA CYS A 68 12.20 5.76 -9.46
C CYS A 68 11.27 6.43 -10.48
N ALA A 69 10.74 7.62 -10.19
CA ALA A 69 9.62 8.21 -10.94
C ALA A 69 9.99 9.00 -12.22
N ARG A 70 11.29 9.28 -12.43
CA ARG A 70 11.76 10.20 -13.48
C ARG A 70 12.96 9.71 -14.28
N LYS A 71 13.50 8.52 -13.97
CA LYS A 71 14.72 8.00 -14.63
C LYS A 71 14.42 6.99 -15.73
N CYS A 72 13.46 6.08 -15.52
CA CYS A 72 13.26 4.94 -16.42
C CYS A 72 11.79 4.73 -16.82
N HIS A 73 10.85 4.94 -15.92
CA HIS A 73 9.41 4.85 -16.18
C HIS A 73 8.66 5.93 -15.38
N SER A 74 7.39 6.16 -15.71
CA SER A 74 6.56 7.13 -14.98
C SER A 74 6.25 6.64 -13.56
N ARG A 75 5.81 7.59 -12.71
CA ARG A 75 5.34 7.31 -11.34
C ARG A 75 4.14 6.39 -11.29
N ASP A 76 3.29 6.42 -12.32
CA ASP A 76 2.04 5.66 -12.39
C ASP A 76 2.25 4.16 -12.21
N VAL A 77 3.37 3.63 -12.72
CA VAL A 77 3.69 2.19 -12.63
C VAL A 77 3.84 1.73 -11.18
N VAL A 78 4.27 2.62 -10.29
CA VAL A 78 4.49 2.32 -8.87
C VAL A 78 3.28 2.76 -8.03
N GLU A 79 2.76 3.96 -8.31
CA GLU A 79 1.73 4.59 -7.48
C GLU A 79 0.32 4.03 -7.73
N ARG A 80 0.08 3.37 -8.88
CA ARG A 80 -1.21 2.71 -9.20
C ARG A 80 -1.26 1.24 -8.80
N THR A 81 -0.26 0.76 -8.08
CA THR A 81 -0.18 -0.63 -7.61
C THR A 81 0.10 -0.63 -6.12
N ARG A 82 -0.54 -1.53 -5.39
CA ARG A 82 -0.16 -1.82 -4.00
C ARG A 82 0.50 -3.18 -3.93
N HIS A 83 1.56 -3.24 -3.12
CA HIS A 83 2.31 -4.47 -2.86
C HIS A 83 2.51 -4.64 -1.36
N THR A 84 2.71 -5.87 -0.91
CA THR A 84 3.07 -6.11 0.49
C THR A 84 4.46 -5.61 0.82
N ALA A 85 4.79 -5.61 2.11
CA ALA A 85 6.08 -5.15 2.59
C ALA A 85 7.25 -5.85 1.90
N ARG A 86 7.14 -7.18 1.76
CA ARG A 86 8.18 -8.01 1.16
C ARG A 86 8.11 -8.05 -0.37
N GLU A 87 6.93 -7.88 -0.99
CA GLU A 87 6.84 -7.65 -2.44
C GLU A 87 7.52 -6.33 -2.84
N TRP A 88 7.31 -5.25 -2.08
CA TRP A 88 8.03 -4.01 -2.30
C TRP A 88 9.55 -4.20 -2.16
N GLU A 89 9.98 -4.99 -1.19
CA GLU A 89 11.39 -5.36 -1.06
C GLU A 89 11.86 -6.07 -2.32
N ALA A 90 11.15 -7.09 -2.79
CA ALA A 90 11.47 -7.82 -4.02
C ALA A 90 11.49 -6.91 -5.26
N VAL A 91 10.56 -5.97 -5.39
CA VAL A 91 10.54 -4.95 -6.45
C VAL A 91 11.81 -4.10 -6.40
N ILE A 92 12.19 -3.58 -5.22
CA ILE A 92 13.41 -2.78 -5.05
C ILE A 92 14.66 -3.60 -5.39
N GLN A 93 14.73 -4.85 -4.93
CA GLN A 93 15.84 -5.76 -5.23
C GLN A 93 15.94 -6.04 -6.74
N ARG A 94 14.81 -6.34 -7.40
CA ARG A 94 14.76 -6.52 -8.86
C ARG A 94 15.20 -5.27 -9.60
N MET A 95 14.73 -4.09 -9.19
CA MET A 95 15.15 -2.84 -9.82
C MET A 95 16.66 -2.61 -9.69
N ARG A 96 17.23 -2.86 -8.51
CA ARG A 96 18.68 -2.68 -8.26
C ARG A 96 19.54 -3.69 -9.00
N PHE A 97 19.21 -4.97 -8.90
CA PHE A 97 20.12 -6.05 -9.30
C PHE A 97 19.84 -6.60 -10.69
N VAL A 98 18.56 -6.64 -11.11
CA VAL A 98 18.16 -7.15 -12.42
C VAL A 98 18.07 -6.00 -13.43
N ASN A 99 17.29 -4.97 -13.11
CA ASN A 99 17.04 -3.84 -14.01
C ASN A 99 18.11 -2.74 -13.94
N LYS A 100 19.14 -2.93 -13.10
CA LYS A 100 20.32 -2.07 -12.96
C LYS A 100 20.01 -0.60 -12.65
N ALA A 101 18.92 -0.34 -11.92
CA ALA A 101 18.62 0.99 -11.41
C ALA A 101 19.71 1.43 -10.42
N ASP A 102 20.20 2.66 -10.60
CA ASP A 102 21.21 3.29 -9.73
C ASP A 102 20.60 3.68 -8.38
N VAL A 103 20.40 2.68 -7.53
CA VAL A 103 19.86 2.79 -6.18
C VAL A 103 20.75 2.01 -5.22
N ARG A 104 21.45 2.72 -4.33
CA ARG A 104 22.34 2.12 -3.33
C ARG A 104 21.53 1.45 -2.23
N GLU A 105 22.15 0.56 -1.46
CA GLU A 105 21.47 -0.19 -0.41
C GLU A 105 20.79 0.70 0.63
N LYS A 106 21.48 1.75 1.09
CA LYS A 106 20.93 2.75 2.03
C LYS A 106 19.73 3.50 1.45
N GLU A 107 19.76 3.82 0.15
CA GLU A 107 18.67 4.50 -0.54
C GLU A 107 17.49 3.54 -0.71
N GLY A 108 17.78 2.29 -1.09
CA GLY A 108 16.79 1.22 -1.22
C GLY A 108 16.00 0.99 0.06
N ARG A 109 16.65 1.03 1.24
CA ARG A 109 15.95 0.93 2.53
C ARG A 109 14.98 2.09 2.79
N VAL A 110 15.40 3.32 2.51
CA VAL A 110 14.54 4.50 2.71
C VAL A 110 13.38 4.51 1.71
N ILE A 111 13.65 4.18 0.44
CA ILE A 111 12.62 4.08 -0.60
C ILE A 111 11.65 2.95 -0.26
N LEU A 112 12.14 1.79 0.18
CA LEU A 112 11.29 0.68 0.61
C LEU A 112 10.34 1.11 1.72
N LYS A 113 10.85 1.76 2.77
CA LYS A 113 10.02 2.30 3.86
C LYS A 113 8.98 3.29 3.35
N TYR A 114 9.35 4.18 2.43
CA TYR A 114 8.42 5.11 1.79
C TYR A 114 7.32 4.36 1.02
N LEU A 115 7.67 3.36 0.20
CA LEU A 115 6.70 2.58 -0.57
C LEU A 115 5.76 1.78 0.34
N GLN A 116 6.30 1.15 1.38
CA GLN A 116 5.52 0.44 2.39
C GLN A 116 4.63 1.36 3.25
N LYS A 117 4.99 2.63 3.37
CA LYS A 117 4.14 3.58 4.10
C LYS A 117 2.99 4.09 3.25
N ASN A 118 3.19 4.24 1.94
CA ASN A 118 2.27 4.97 1.06
C ASN A 118 1.50 4.05 0.09
N PHE A 119 2.00 2.87 -0.23
CA PHE A 119 1.47 1.98 -1.27
C PHE A 119 1.42 0.51 -0.83
N LEU A 120 1.19 0.26 0.46
CA LEU A 120 1.15 -1.09 1.00
C LEU A 120 -0.18 -1.77 0.73
N SER A 121 -0.14 -2.96 0.14
CA SER A 121 -1.30 -3.86 0.10
C SER A 121 -1.47 -4.51 1.47
N SER A 122 -2.72 -4.55 1.92
CA SER A 122 -3.10 -5.19 3.17
C SER A 122 -3.35 -6.70 2.99
N THR A 123 -3.28 -7.21 1.76
CA THR A 123 -3.35 -8.65 1.43
C THR A 123 -2.02 -9.32 1.80
N PRO A 124 -1.98 -10.29 2.72
CA PRO A 124 -0.73 -10.97 3.05
C PRO A 124 -0.31 -11.94 1.96
N THR A 125 0.51 -11.51 1.01
CA THR A 125 1.03 -12.38 -0.07
C THR A 125 2.24 -13.21 0.33
N ILE A 126 2.84 -12.98 1.51
CA ILE A 126 3.94 -13.83 2.01
C ILE A 126 3.66 -14.24 3.45
N LEU A 127 2.87 -15.30 3.57
CA LEU A 127 2.70 -16.10 4.77
C LEU A 127 3.61 -17.34 4.69
N SER A 128 4.00 -17.91 5.83
CA SER A 128 4.56 -19.27 5.82
C SER A 128 3.57 -20.22 5.13
N PRO A 129 4.00 -21.35 4.54
CA PRO A 129 3.08 -22.30 3.93
C PRO A 129 1.91 -22.69 4.85
N GLU A 130 2.18 -22.83 6.15
CA GLU A 130 1.20 -23.16 7.19
C GLU A 130 0.24 -22.00 7.43
N ALA A 131 0.75 -20.77 7.57
CA ALA A 131 -0.06 -19.58 7.76
C ALA A 131 -0.92 -19.28 6.51
N ASN A 132 -0.40 -19.52 5.31
CA ASN A 132 -1.13 -19.39 4.06
C ASN A 132 -2.25 -20.44 3.94
N LYS A 133 -1.93 -21.70 4.25
CA LYS A 133 -2.92 -22.78 4.30
C LYS A 133 -4.03 -22.43 5.29
N TYR A 134 -3.66 -21.97 6.48
CA TYR A 134 -4.60 -21.53 7.50
C TYR A 134 -5.51 -20.39 7.00
N LEU A 135 -4.92 -19.32 6.44
CA LEU A 135 -5.67 -18.19 5.92
C LEU A 135 -6.70 -18.65 4.88
N LYS A 136 -6.24 -19.41 3.88
CA LYS A 136 -7.08 -19.91 2.79
C LYS A 136 -8.19 -20.83 3.28
N GLN A 137 -7.88 -21.70 4.24
CA GLN A 137 -8.84 -22.67 4.75
C GLN A 137 -9.90 -22.02 5.65
N TYR A 138 -9.49 -21.14 6.56
CA TYR A 138 -10.35 -20.70 7.67
C TYR A 138 -10.78 -19.25 7.63
N LEU A 139 -10.08 -18.36 6.93
CA LEU A 139 -10.33 -16.92 7.01
C LEU A 139 -10.71 -16.29 5.67
N TRP A 140 -10.26 -16.85 4.56
CA TRP A 140 -10.52 -16.31 3.22
C TRP A 140 -11.66 -17.09 2.54
N ARG A 141 -12.62 -16.37 1.98
CA ARG A 141 -13.64 -16.87 1.06
C ARG A 141 -13.58 -16.11 -0.25
N SER A 142 -13.76 -16.83 -1.35
CA SER A 142 -13.77 -16.33 -2.72
C SER A 142 -14.97 -16.89 -3.44
N ASP A 143 -15.58 -16.10 -4.32
CA ASP A 143 -16.60 -16.60 -5.26
C ASP A 143 -16.00 -17.10 -6.58
N PHE A 144 -14.67 -17.01 -6.75
CA PHE A 144 -13.95 -17.35 -7.96
C PHE A 144 -14.38 -16.58 -9.22
N GLY A 145 -15.10 -15.46 -9.04
CA GLY A 145 -15.59 -14.64 -10.13
C GLY A 145 -16.92 -15.08 -10.69
N GLU A 146 -17.80 -14.11 -10.86
CA GLU A 146 -19.10 -14.29 -11.50
C GLU A 146 -19.43 -13.02 -12.29
N SER A 147 -19.75 -13.18 -13.58
CA SER A 147 -20.09 -12.07 -14.49
C SER A 147 -19.02 -10.95 -14.52
N ASP A 148 -17.75 -11.34 -14.70
CA ASP A 148 -16.55 -10.48 -14.70
C ASP A 148 -16.20 -9.84 -13.34
N LEU A 149 -17.04 -9.97 -12.31
CA LEU A 149 -16.75 -9.47 -10.96
C LEU A 149 -16.30 -10.61 -10.04
N TYR A 150 -15.08 -10.50 -9.53
CA TYR A 150 -14.48 -11.38 -8.54
C TYR A 150 -14.55 -10.72 -7.17
N VAL A 151 -14.99 -11.48 -6.17
CA VAL A 151 -15.09 -11.01 -4.80
C VAL A 151 -14.35 -11.97 -3.88
N ASP A 152 -13.34 -11.43 -3.21
CA ASP A 152 -12.64 -12.10 -2.12
C ASP A 152 -12.92 -11.38 -0.81
N ILE A 153 -13.24 -12.13 0.23
CA ILE A 153 -13.49 -11.61 1.57
C ILE A 153 -12.63 -12.37 2.57
N ILE A 154 -11.91 -11.62 3.39
CA ILE A 154 -11.10 -12.17 4.49
C ILE A 154 -11.70 -11.70 5.81
N TYR A 155 -12.12 -12.64 6.65
CA TYR A 155 -12.45 -12.33 8.05
C TYR A 155 -11.16 -12.09 8.84
N THR A 156 -11.10 -10.99 9.58
CA THR A 156 -9.88 -10.53 10.28
C THR A 156 -9.99 -10.56 11.81
N PRO A 157 -10.20 -11.74 12.43
CA PRO A 157 -10.13 -11.86 13.89
C PRO A 157 -8.70 -11.65 14.39
N VAL A 158 -8.49 -11.55 15.70
CA VAL A 158 -7.15 -11.33 16.32
C VAL A 158 -6.06 -12.25 15.74
N VAL A 159 -6.35 -13.53 15.51
CA VAL A 159 -5.40 -14.48 14.92
C VAL A 159 -4.91 -14.05 13.53
N TYR A 160 -5.74 -13.42 12.70
CA TYR A 160 -5.32 -12.87 11.40
C TYR A 160 -4.14 -11.91 11.55
N HIS A 161 -4.19 -11.01 12.54
CA HIS A 161 -3.15 -10.01 12.75
C HIS A 161 -1.84 -10.63 13.24
N THR A 162 -1.93 -11.72 14.00
CA THR A 162 -0.73 -12.50 14.38
C THR A 162 -0.09 -13.18 13.18
N LEU A 163 -0.88 -13.62 12.19
CA LEU A 163 -0.40 -14.25 10.95
C LEU A 163 0.30 -13.24 10.03
N THR A 164 -0.28 -12.05 9.91
CA THR A 164 0.16 -11.03 8.94
C THR A 164 1.22 -10.08 9.49
N SER A 165 1.79 -10.39 10.65
CA SER A 165 2.82 -9.57 11.33
C SER A 165 2.39 -8.10 11.52
N GLY A 166 1.08 -7.83 11.64
CA GLY A 166 0.53 -6.49 11.82
C GLY A 166 0.78 -5.50 10.66
N THR A 167 1.17 -5.97 9.47
CA THR A 167 1.83 -5.09 8.50
C THR A 167 0.94 -4.16 7.68
N GLY A 168 -0.32 -4.48 7.34
CA GLY A 168 -1.12 -3.60 6.46
C GLY A 168 -2.35 -3.04 7.15
N GLU A 169 -2.33 -1.79 7.61
CA GLU A 169 -3.51 -1.05 8.15
C GLU A 169 -4.19 -1.64 9.41
N ALA A 170 -3.65 -2.73 9.96
CA ALA A 170 -4.05 -3.27 11.25
C ALA A 170 -3.71 -2.28 12.37
N LEU A 171 -4.71 -1.50 12.79
CA LEU A 171 -5.05 -1.13 14.18
C LEU A 171 -5.92 0.14 14.28
N GLY A 172 -6.45 0.66 13.17
CA GLY A 172 -7.56 1.63 13.26
C GLY A 172 -8.89 1.00 13.68
N TYR A 173 -9.03 -0.32 13.48
CA TYR A 173 -10.26 -1.05 13.69
C TYR A 173 -10.09 -2.00 14.88
N LYS A 174 -10.83 -1.75 15.95
CA LYS A 174 -10.80 -2.53 17.19
C LYS A 174 -11.41 -3.91 16.97
N VAL A 175 -10.66 -4.87 16.42
CA VAL A 175 -11.14 -6.21 16.03
C VAL A 175 -11.57 -7.09 17.22
N ASP A 176 -11.18 -6.69 18.42
CA ASP A 176 -11.68 -7.20 19.69
C ASP A 176 -13.06 -6.63 20.06
N GLU A 177 -13.45 -5.47 19.54
CA GLU A 177 -14.77 -4.84 19.74
C GLU A 177 -15.71 -5.01 18.52
N TYR A 178 -15.19 -5.31 17.32
CA TYR A 178 -15.96 -5.37 16.07
C TYR A 178 -15.69 -6.64 15.26
N ALA A 179 -16.60 -6.99 14.36
CA ALA A 179 -16.34 -7.97 13.31
C ALA A 179 -15.87 -7.24 12.04
N VAL A 180 -14.65 -7.53 11.60
CA VAL A 180 -13.97 -6.77 10.53
C VAL A 180 -13.61 -7.69 9.38
N PHE A 181 -13.91 -7.22 8.16
CA PHE A 181 -13.67 -7.95 6.94
C PHE A 181 -12.93 -7.10 5.94
N MET A 182 -11.91 -7.68 5.33
CA MET A 182 -11.25 -7.10 4.17
C MET A 182 -11.93 -7.63 2.92
N VAL A 183 -12.32 -6.73 2.03
CA VAL A 183 -13.03 -7.05 0.79
C VAL A 183 -12.17 -6.61 -0.38
N TYR A 184 -12.02 -7.52 -1.34
CA TYR A 184 -11.34 -7.30 -2.60
C TYR A 184 -12.35 -7.50 -3.72
N LEU A 185 -12.47 -6.49 -4.56
CA LEU A 185 -13.29 -6.50 -5.76
C LEU A 185 -12.35 -6.39 -6.95
N ASN A 186 -12.42 -7.35 -7.86
CA ASN A 186 -11.61 -7.36 -9.05
C ASN A 186 -12.47 -7.59 -10.29
N THR A 187 -12.08 -7.00 -11.41
CA THR A 187 -12.62 -7.30 -12.73
C THR A 187 -11.51 -7.68 -13.69
N HIS A 188 -11.82 -8.50 -14.69
CA HIS A 188 -10.82 -8.90 -15.68
C HIS A 188 -10.80 -7.94 -16.88
N GLN A 189 -11.95 -7.39 -17.28
CA GLN A 189 -12.02 -6.50 -18.45
C GLN A 189 -12.84 -5.22 -18.24
N SER A 190 -13.87 -5.26 -17.41
CA SER A 190 -14.74 -4.12 -17.16
C SER A 190 -14.16 -3.21 -16.09
N LYS A 191 -14.60 -1.95 -16.03
CA LYS A 191 -14.30 -1.07 -14.90
C LYS A 191 -15.25 -1.37 -13.74
N LEU A 192 -14.72 -1.39 -12.52
CA LEU A 192 -15.51 -1.49 -11.29
C LEU A 192 -16.39 -0.26 -11.12
N LEU A 193 -17.70 -0.51 -11.02
CA LEU A 193 -18.66 0.52 -10.63
C LEU A 193 -18.46 0.90 -9.15
N PRO A 194 -18.81 2.13 -8.72
CA PRO A 194 -18.72 2.54 -7.33
C PRO A 194 -19.83 1.90 -6.48
N PHE A 195 -19.62 0.66 -6.02
CA PHE A 195 -20.55 -0.05 -5.16
C PHE A 195 -20.59 0.56 -3.75
N GLN A 196 -21.80 0.87 -3.27
CA GLN A 196 -22.05 1.28 -1.88
C GLN A 196 -22.17 0.03 -1.01
N MET A 197 -21.03 -0.57 -0.68
CA MET A 197 -20.99 -1.87 0.01
C MET A 197 -21.72 -1.86 1.36
N GLU A 198 -21.82 -0.70 2.01
CA GLU A 198 -22.61 -0.49 3.23
C GLU A 198 -24.10 -0.82 3.06
N ASN A 199 -24.64 -0.68 1.84
CA ASN A 199 -26.05 -0.92 1.52
C ASN A 199 -26.27 -2.29 0.87
N LEU A 200 -25.23 -2.86 0.27
CA LEU A 200 -25.28 -4.14 -0.43
C LEU A 200 -24.90 -5.33 0.44
N THR A 201 -24.31 -5.07 1.62
CA THR A 201 -23.80 -6.14 2.49
C THR A 201 -24.60 -6.27 3.77
N ILE A 202 -24.88 -7.50 4.17
CA ILE A 202 -25.33 -7.85 5.51
C ILE A 202 -24.44 -8.95 6.09
N LEU A 203 -24.29 -8.93 7.40
CA LEU A 203 -23.68 -10.03 8.14
C LEU A 203 -24.80 -10.81 8.85
N ARG A 204 -24.78 -12.13 8.75
CA ARG A 204 -25.75 -13.03 9.35
C ARG A 204 -25.06 -14.02 10.28
N ASP A 205 -25.65 -14.28 11.43
CA ASP A 205 -25.21 -15.32 12.36
C ASP A 205 -26.03 -16.62 12.21
N GLU A 206 -25.67 -17.66 12.95
CA GLU A 206 -26.28 -18.99 12.87
C GLU A 206 -27.77 -19.01 13.26
N THR A 207 -28.23 -17.98 13.99
CA THR A 207 -29.63 -17.82 14.38
C THR A 207 -30.47 -17.15 13.29
N GLY A 208 -29.82 -16.71 12.20
CA GLY A 208 -30.44 -15.93 11.14
C GLY A 208 -30.54 -14.43 11.45
N LYS A 209 -29.96 -13.95 12.56
CA LYS A 209 -29.97 -12.53 12.90
C LYS A 209 -29.04 -11.78 11.96
N GLU A 210 -29.55 -10.69 11.39
CA GLU A 210 -28.82 -9.83 10.45
C GLU A 210 -28.26 -8.58 11.14
N TYR A 211 -27.06 -8.19 10.72
CA TYR A 211 -26.31 -7.04 11.19
C TYR A 211 -25.91 -6.20 9.99
N LYS A 212 -26.19 -4.90 10.05
CA LYS A 212 -25.74 -3.95 9.02
C LYS A 212 -24.29 -3.52 9.28
N PRO A 213 -23.53 -3.17 8.22
CA PRO A 213 -22.22 -2.58 8.38
C PRO A 213 -22.32 -1.26 9.16
N ILE A 214 -21.40 -1.06 10.11
CA ILE A 214 -21.16 0.23 10.75
C ILE A 214 -20.43 1.16 9.77
N SER A 215 -19.52 0.61 8.97
CA SER A 215 -18.78 1.39 7.97
C SER A 215 -18.26 0.51 6.83
N TRP A 216 -18.21 1.10 5.65
CA TRP A 216 -17.40 0.67 4.51
C TRP A 216 -16.35 1.74 4.25
N LYS A 217 -15.08 1.35 4.15
CA LYS A 217 -13.99 2.26 3.79
C LYS A 217 -13.16 1.64 2.67
N VAL A 218 -13.15 2.30 1.51
CA VAL A 218 -12.18 1.98 0.45
C VAL A 218 -10.78 2.31 0.94
N THR A 219 -9.91 1.31 0.96
CA THR A 219 -8.50 1.46 1.35
C THR A 219 -7.61 1.58 0.14
N TYR A 220 -8.05 1.04 -1.01
CA TYR A 220 -7.34 1.13 -2.27
C TYR A 220 -8.27 1.03 -3.47
N GLU A 221 -7.91 1.75 -4.53
CA GLU A 221 -8.52 1.65 -5.85
C GLU A 221 -7.43 1.83 -6.90
N SER A 222 -7.36 0.93 -7.86
CA SER A 222 -6.41 1.04 -8.96
C SER A 222 -6.83 2.13 -9.94
N GLY A 223 -5.86 2.79 -10.57
CA GLY A 223 -6.14 3.90 -11.49
C GLY A 223 -6.90 3.51 -12.78
N ASP A 224 -6.89 2.23 -13.14
CA ASP A 224 -7.68 1.66 -14.24
C ASP A 224 -9.08 1.18 -13.81
N LEU A 225 -9.37 1.22 -12.51
CA LEU A 225 -10.60 0.75 -11.87
C LEU A 225 -10.84 -0.76 -12.04
N HIS A 226 -9.80 -1.57 -12.19
CA HIS A 226 -9.93 -3.03 -12.20
C HIS A 226 -9.86 -3.66 -10.80
N HIS A 227 -9.29 -2.96 -9.82
CA HIS A 227 -9.09 -3.46 -8.47
C HIS A 227 -9.59 -2.43 -7.46
N ARG A 228 -10.41 -2.88 -6.50
CA ARG A 228 -10.79 -2.08 -5.34
C ARG A 228 -10.68 -2.93 -4.08
N GLU A 229 -10.07 -2.37 -3.06
CA GLU A 229 -9.97 -2.96 -1.73
C GLU A 229 -10.66 -2.05 -0.73
N GLY A 230 -11.29 -2.65 0.27
CA GLY A 230 -11.81 -1.90 1.39
C GLY A 230 -12.10 -2.76 2.59
N VAL A 231 -12.54 -2.09 3.66
CA VAL A 231 -12.81 -2.69 4.95
C VAL A 231 -14.28 -2.49 5.29
N LEU A 232 -14.97 -3.60 5.55
CA LEU A 232 -16.28 -3.61 6.18
C LEU A 232 -16.14 -3.85 7.68
N VAL A 233 -16.84 -3.04 8.46
CA VAL A 233 -16.87 -3.14 9.92
C VAL A 233 -18.31 -3.36 10.34
N PHE A 234 -18.55 -4.36 11.19
CA PHE A 234 -19.84 -4.71 11.76
C PHE A 234 -19.80 -4.67 13.29
N PRO A 235 -20.96 -4.60 13.96
CA PRO A 235 -21.03 -4.82 15.40
C PRO A 235 -20.40 -6.16 15.78
N LYS A 236 -19.93 -6.28 17.04
CA LYS A 236 -19.44 -7.56 17.56
C LYS A 236 -20.53 -8.64 17.41
N VAL A 237 -20.15 -9.77 16.84
CA VAL A 237 -20.98 -10.99 16.78
C VAL A 237 -20.33 -12.04 17.67
N LYS A 238 -21.13 -12.95 18.22
CA LYS A 238 -20.61 -14.11 18.97
C LYS A 238 -19.90 -15.06 18.00
N THR A 239 -18.71 -15.53 18.39
CA THR A 239 -17.86 -16.37 17.54
C THR A 239 -17.44 -17.68 18.20
N ASP A 240 -18.14 -18.09 19.25
CA ASP A 240 -17.84 -19.29 20.04
C ASP A 240 -18.33 -20.59 19.39
N LYS A 241 -19.35 -20.52 18.53
CA LYS A 241 -19.93 -21.67 17.81
C LYS A 241 -20.72 -21.23 16.59
N GLY A 242 -21.10 -22.18 15.74
CA GLY A 242 -22.03 -21.94 14.63
C GLY A 242 -21.32 -21.46 13.37
N PHE A 243 -21.85 -20.43 12.73
CA PHE A 243 -21.25 -19.84 11.55
C PHE A 243 -21.55 -18.34 11.45
N LEU A 244 -20.73 -17.68 10.66
CA LEU A 244 -20.83 -16.29 10.28
C LEU A 244 -20.95 -16.23 8.76
N GLU A 245 -21.88 -15.45 8.23
CA GLU A 245 -22.09 -15.34 6.79
C GLU A 245 -22.18 -13.88 6.35
N ILE A 246 -21.39 -13.50 5.36
CA ILE A 246 -21.58 -12.25 4.62
C ILE A 246 -22.47 -12.55 3.42
N VAL A 247 -23.55 -11.79 3.29
CA VAL A 247 -24.44 -11.80 2.12
C VAL A 247 -24.26 -10.50 1.37
N LEU A 248 -23.85 -10.60 0.10
CA LEU A 248 -23.78 -9.47 -0.82
C LEU A 248 -24.96 -9.54 -1.78
N LYS A 249 -25.74 -8.46 -1.84
CA LYS A 249 -26.96 -8.38 -2.65
C LYS A 249 -26.78 -7.46 -3.83
N ASP A 250 -27.55 -7.73 -4.89
CA ASP A 250 -27.71 -6.85 -6.06
C ASP A 250 -26.38 -6.46 -6.73
N LEU A 251 -25.41 -7.37 -6.71
CA LEU A 251 -24.19 -7.25 -7.51
C LEU A 251 -24.47 -7.66 -8.96
N PRO A 252 -23.68 -7.16 -9.93
CA PRO A 252 -23.81 -7.57 -11.32
C PRO A 252 -23.84 -9.09 -11.49
N GLY A 253 -24.80 -9.57 -12.26
CA GLY A 253 -24.96 -10.98 -12.61
C GLY A 253 -25.72 -11.83 -11.60
N GLN A 254 -25.85 -11.44 -10.32
CA GLN A 254 -26.52 -12.27 -9.32
C GLN A 254 -27.29 -11.48 -8.25
N LYS A 255 -28.41 -12.05 -7.81
CA LYS A 255 -29.23 -11.48 -6.74
C LYS A 255 -28.52 -11.48 -5.40
N GLU A 256 -27.85 -12.58 -5.04
CA GLU A 256 -27.14 -12.74 -3.77
C GLU A 256 -25.87 -13.58 -3.95
N ARG A 257 -24.78 -13.19 -3.29
CA ARG A 257 -23.54 -13.97 -3.11
C ARG A 257 -23.30 -14.22 -1.62
N LEU A 258 -22.95 -15.45 -1.25
CA LEU A 258 -22.82 -15.89 0.16
C LEU A 258 -21.39 -16.30 0.48
N PHE A 259 -20.84 -15.76 1.56
CA PHE A 259 -19.49 -16.08 2.04
C PHE A 259 -19.59 -16.49 3.51
N ARG A 260 -19.31 -17.77 3.80
CA ARG A 260 -19.54 -18.35 5.13
C ARG A 260 -18.26 -18.82 5.82
N TRP A 261 -18.14 -18.53 7.10
CA TRP A 261 -17.10 -19.01 8.01
C TRP A 261 -17.71 -19.85 9.13
N ASP A 262 -17.22 -21.07 9.32
CA ASP A 262 -17.62 -21.89 10.46
C ASP A 262 -16.88 -21.44 11.73
N LEU A 263 -17.57 -21.48 12.86
CA LEU A 263 -17.12 -20.96 14.15
C LEU A 263 -17.10 -22.08 15.21
N PRO A 264 -16.14 -22.04 16.16
CA PRO A 264 -15.09 -21.04 16.28
C PRO A 264 -13.99 -21.24 15.24
N ILE A 265 -13.32 -20.15 14.85
CA ILE A 265 -12.12 -20.25 14.01
C ILE A 265 -11.05 -21.06 14.76
N PRO A 266 -10.53 -22.17 14.22
CA PRO A 266 -9.58 -23.03 14.93
C PRO A 266 -8.28 -22.32 15.29
N GLU A 267 -7.68 -22.64 16.43
CA GLU A 267 -6.35 -22.11 16.76
C GLU A 267 -5.26 -22.68 15.84
N MET A 268 -4.35 -21.85 15.35
CA MET A 268 -3.28 -22.27 14.42
C MET A 268 -2.40 -23.39 14.99
N GLN A 269 -2.17 -23.43 16.31
CA GLN A 269 -1.35 -24.46 16.96
C GLN A 269 -1.94 -25.88 16.82
N ARG A 270 -3.27 -26.01 16.65
CA ARG A 270 -3.96 -27.30 16.53
C ARG A 270 -3.90 -27.92 15.13
N ILE A 271 -3.31 -27.24 14.15
CA ILE A 271 -3.22 -27.70 12.75
C ILE A 271 -1.87 -28.40 12.47
N ARG A 272 -1.03 -28.58 13.50
CA ARG A 272 0.22 -29.35 13.45
C ARG A 272 0.01 -30.88 13.51
N GLY A 273 -1.21 -31.36 13.26
CA GLY A 273 -1.58 -32.79 13.23
C GLY A 273 -1.59 -33.33 11.81
#